data_AF-A0A8J7GKC3-F1
#
_entry.id   AF-A0A8J7GKC3-F1
#
_cell.length_a   1.000
_cell.length_b   1.000
_cell.length_c   1.000
_cell.angle_alpha   90.00
_cell.angle_beta   90.00
_cell.angle_gamma   90.00
#
_symmetry.space_group_name_H-M   'P 1'
#
loop_
_entity.id
_entity.type
_entity.pdbx_description
1 polymer ?
#
loop_
_entity_poly.entity_id
_entity_poly.type
_entity_poly.pdbx_seq_one_letter_code
_entity_poly.pdbx_strand_id
1 'polypeptide(L)'
;MFAAVGAQFLSHYLQSRRIKKEEYNSIYQELVFPFLPEVLIYYETHTNFRKGHDVTKDLNADELIESIRKKSQLGNIKLLIRYNELIRTDYFYDGRGDAKNIGVLRFFYEYLSDVLMILKRMKKDNDLTKSVEMIHKKYGIWILVSEEMGYEDATNVMSYDFLLDDNFYKEISQRKLNNLIADSTDSTDSTESHSKNRKVILKILLNEFSKDGELDVEVIRKLKESLVSNSEY
;
A
#
# COMPACT_ATOMS: atom_id res chain seq x y z
N MET A 1 -54.19 4.77 -4.50
CA MET A 1 -53.40 5.33 -3.38
C MET A 1 -52.10 4.54 -3.16
N PHE A 2 -52.13 3.19 -3.06
CA PHE A 2 -50.92 2.36 -2.92
C PHE A 2 -49.90 2.48 -4.07
N ALA A 3 -50.36 2.66 -5.32
CA ALA A 3 -49.47 2.87 -6.47
C ALA A 3 -48.64 4.17 -6.39
N ALA A 4 -49.20 5.24 -5.82
CA ALA A 4 -48.52 6.53 -5.70
C ALA A 4 -47.43 6.51 -4.62
N VAL A 5 -47.68 5.83 -3.49
CA VAL A 5 -46.70 5.64 -2.42
C VAL A 5 -45.55 4.72 -2.89
N GLY A 6 -45.86 3.66 -3.64
CA GLY A 6 -44.86 2.78 -4.25
C GLY A 6 -43.98 3.51 -5.26
N ALA A 7 -44.56 4.36 -6.11
CA ALA A 7 -43.82 5.19 -7.06
C ALA A 7 -42.90 6.20 -6.38
N GLN A 8 -43.35 6.84 -5.29
CA GLN A 8 -42.52 7.76 -4.50
C GLN A 8 -41.32 7.06 -3.87
N PHE A 9 -41.50 5.88 -3.28
CA PHE A 9 -40.41 5.10 -2.71
C PHE A 9 -39.38 4.68 -3.78
N LEU A 10 -39.87 4.20 -4.93
CA LEU A 10 -39.00 3.81 -6.04
C LEU A 10 -38.22 5.01 -6.59
N SER A 11 -38.86 6.17 -6.74
CA SER A 11 -38.22 7.41 -7.18
C SER A 11 -37.12 7.84 -6.22
N HIS A 12 -37.39 7.84 -4.91
CA HIS A 12 -36.40 8.21 -3.90
C HIS A 12 -35.22 7.23 -3.87
N TYR A 13 -35.48 5.93 -4.03
CA TYR A 13 -34.46 4.90 -4.11
C TYR A 13 -33.52 5.09 -5.32
N LEU A 14 -34.11 5.33 -6.50
CA LEU A 14 -33.37 5.58 -7.74
C LEU A 14 -32.57 6.90 -7.66
N GLN A 15 -33.16 7.94 -7.08
CA GLN A 15 -32.49 9.23 -6.87
C GLN A 15 -31.29 9.09 -5.92
N SER A 16 -31.47 8.39 -4.79
CA SER A 16 -30.39 8.11 -3.85
C SER A 16 -29.25 7.33 -4.50
N ARG A 17 -29.57 6.33 -5.33
CA ARG A 17 -28.56 5.58 -6.10
C ARG A 17 -27.81 6.45 -7.10
N ARG A 18 -28.52 7.36 -7.78
CA ARG A 18 -27.93 8.30 -8.74
C ARG A 18 -26.96 9.26 -8.07
N ILE A 19 -27.38 9.89 -6.97
CA ILE A 19 -26.54 10.82 -6.19
C ILE A 19 -25.26 10.11 -5.74
N LYS A 20 -25.35 8.91 -5.17
CA LYS A 20 -24.16 8.13 -4.79
C LYS A 20 -23.24 7.82 -5.96
N LYS A 21 -23.80 7.50 -7.14
CA LYS A 21 -22.99 7.26 -8.34
C LYS A 21 -22.28 8.53 -8.80
N GLU A 22 -22.96 9.66 -8.77
CA GLU A 22 -22.39 10.98 -9.09
C GLU A 22 -21.27 11.34 -8.11
N GLU A 23 -21.46 11.07 -6.81
CA GLU A 23 -20.43 11.25 -5.77
C GLU A 23 -19.18 10.41 -6.06
N TYR A 24 -19.31 9.10 -6.29
CA TYR A 24 -18.14 8.25 -6.63
C TYR A 24 -17.46 8.67 -7.94
N ASN A 25 -18.22 9.12 -8.93
CA ASN A 25 -17.64 9.65 -10.17
C ASN A 25 -16.83 10.92 -9.89
N SER A 26 -17.32 11.83 -9.05
CA SER A 26 -16.61 13.05 -8.65
C SER A 26 -15.31 12.70 -7.93
N ILE A 27 -15.37 11.81 -6.92
CA ILE A 27 -14.18 11.36 -6.20
C ILE A 27 -13.19 10.70 -7.16
N TYR A 28 -13.66 9.88 -8.09
CA TYR A 28 -12.78 9.27 -9.07
C TYR A 28 -12.07 10.31 -9.95
N GLN A 29 -12.80 11.32 -10.44
CA GLN A 29 -12.23 12.36 -11.30
C GLN A 29 -11.27 13.29 -10.55
N GLU A 30 -11.56 13.61 -9.29
CA GLU A 30 -10.82 14.62 -8.53
C GLU A 30 -9.69 14.05 -7.68
N LEU A 31 -9.79 12.78 -7.28
CA LEU A 31 -8.84 12.11 -6.38
C LEU A 31 -8.17 10.90 -7.01
N VAL A 32 -8.90 10.01 -7.69
CA VAL A 32 -8.30 8.76 -8.20
C VAL A 32 -7.52 9.00 -9.49
N PHE A 33 -8.18 9.49 -10.52
CA PHE A 33 -7.63 9.67 -11.86
C PHE A 33 -6.34 10.51 -11.89
N PRO A 34 -6.24 11.68 -11.20
CA PRO A 34 -5.05 12.52 -11.31
C PRO A 34 -3.81 11.93 -10.62
N PHE A 35 -3.97 11.12 -9.56
CA PHE A 35 -2.83 10.70 -8.73
C PHE A 35 -2.51 9.21 -8.82
N LEU A 36 -3.47 8.37 -9.21
CA LEU A 36 -3.26 6.92 -9.30
C LEU A 36 -2.04 6.56 -10.17
N PRO A 37 -1.85 7.09 -11.38
CA PRO A 37 -0.69 6.74 -12.20
C PRO A 37 0.64 7.01 -11.50
N GLU A 38 0.78 8.15 -10.83
CA GLU A 38 2.02 8.52 -10.14
C GLU A 38 2.29 7.62 -8.93
N VAL A 39 1.26 7.23 -8.18
CA VAL A 39 1.40 6.29 -7.06
C VAL A 39 1.80 4.88 -7.54
N LEU A 40 1.27 4.43 -8.69
CA LEU A 40 1.68 3.16 -9.29
C LEU A 40 3.13 3.23 -9.79
N ILE A 41 3.49 4.29 -10.51
CA ILE A 41 4.84 4.50 -11.03
C ILE A 41 5.85 4.64 -9.89
N TYR A 42 5.48 5.27 -8.77
CA TYR A 42 6.38 5.39 -7.61
C TYR A 42 6.90 4.02 -7.16
N TYR A 43 6.04 3.00 -7.11
CA TYR A 43 6.48 1.64 -6.80
C TYR A 43 7.50 1.15 -7.83
N GLU A 44 7.12 1.19 -9.11
CA GLU A 44 7.94 0.68 -10.21
C GLU A 44 9.30 1.35 -10.32
N THR A 45 9.40 2.66 -10.05
CA THR A 45 10.67 3.39 -10.10
C THR A 45 11.54 3.09 -8.88
N HIS A 46 10.93 2.97 -7.71
CA HIS A 46 11.66 2.75 -6.46
C HIS A 46 11.99 1.28 -6.22
N THR A 47 11.40 0.33 -6.94
CA THR A 47 11.78 -1.08 -6.88
C THR A 47 12.34 -1.56 -8.21
N ASN A 48 12.76 -0.68 -9.12
CA ASN A 48 13.39 -1.13 -10.35
C ASN A 48 14.80 -1.70 -10.05
N PHE A 49 15.11 -2.87 -10.57
CA PHE A 49 16.47 -3.45 -10.51
C PHE A 49 17.53 -2.57 -11.22
N ARG A 50 17.13 -1.79 -12.23
CA ARG A 50 18.00 -0.92 -13.06
C ARG A 50 17.84 0.56 -12.77
N LYS A 51 17.72 0.94 -11.49
CA LYS A 51 17.70 2.35 -11.08
C LYS A 51 18.88 3.11 -11.70
N GLY A 52 18.59 4.23 -12.36
CA GLY A 52 19.57 5.12 -12.97
C GLY A 52 19.79 4.96 -14.48
N HIS A 53 19.35 3.87 -15.11
CA HIS A 53 19.45 3.68 -16.56
C HIS A 53 18.13 3.87 -17.30
N ASP A 54 17.03 3.35 -16.74
CA ASP A 54 15.73 3.27 -17.43
C ASP A 54 14.66 4.23 -16.86
N VAL A 55 14.95 4.94 -15.75
CA VAL A 55 13.99 5.82 -15.07
C VAL A 55 14.34 7.29 -15.34
N THR A 56 13.57 7.95 -16.20
CA THR A 56 13.81 9.34 -16.64
C THR A 56 13.15 10.41 -15.78
N LYS A 57 12.26 10.05 -14.84
CA LYS A 57 11.53 11.00 -14.01
C LYS A 57 11.64 10.62 -12.54
N ASP A 58 12.25 11.50 -11.76
CA ASP A 58 12.22 11.42 -10.31
C ASP A 58 10.86 11.92 -9.82
N LEU A 59 10.15 11.11 -9.04
CA LEU A 59 8.84 11.45 -8.50
C LEU A 59 9.02 12.02 -7.10
N ASN A 60 8.68 13.29 -6.92
CA ASN A 60 8.68 13.91 -5.60
C ASN A 60 7.48 13.40 -4.79
N ALA A 61 7.72 12.43 -3.91
CA ALA A 61 6.69 11.82 -3.08
C ALA A 61 5.96 12.83 -2.18
N ASP A 62 6.71 13.79 -1.62
CA ASP A 62 6.17 14.79 -0.69
C ASP A 62 5.17 15.71 -1.42
N GLU A 63 5.48 16.13 -2.65
CA GLU A 63 4.58 16.94 -3.48
C GLU A 63 3.32 16.17 -3.89
N LEU A 64 3.47 14.88 -4.23
CA LEU A 64 2.35 14.00 -4.58
C LEU A 64 1.42 13.80 -3.38
N ILE A 65 1.98 13.51 -2.20
CA ILE A 65 1.21 13.36 -0.96
C ILE A 65 0.45 14.65 -0.63
N GLU A 66 1.11 15.81 -0.73
CA GLU A 66 0.44 17.09 -0.47
C GLU A 66 -0.69 17.36 -1.47
N SER A 67 -0.49 16.98 -2.74
CA SER A 67 -1.51 17.12 -3.78
C SER A 67 -2.72 16.21 -3.53
N ILE A 68 -2.49 14.95 -3.14
CA ILE A 68 -3.54 14.01 -2.72
C ILE A 68 -4.27 14.56 -1.51
N ARG A 69 -3.56 15.07 -0.49
CA ARG A 69 -4.12 15.63 0.74
C ARG A 69 -5.03 16.82 0.47
N LYS A 70 -4.64 17.74 -0.41
CA LYS A 70 -5.48 18.90 -0.78
C LYS A 70 -6.81 18.46 -1.41
N LYS A 71 -6.81 17.34 -2.15
CA LYS A 71 -8.02 16.79 -2.79
C LYS A 71 -8.81 15.82 -1.90
N SER A 72 -8.18 15.21 -0.90
CA SER A 72 -8.83 14.27 0.03
C SER A 72 -9.72 14.94 1.09
N GLN A 73 -9.67 16.28 1.18
CA GLN A 73 -10.56 17.09 2.03
C GLN A 73 -12.06 16.85 1.75
N LEU A 74 -12.38 16.25 0.60
CA LEU A 74 -13.74 15.90 0.17
C LEU A 74 -14.34 14.67 0.87
N GLY A 75 -13.72 14.14 1.92
CA GLY A 75 -14.39 13.16 2.81
C GLY A 75 -13.60 11.93 3.19
N ASN A 76 -12.28 11.90 3.00
CA ASN A 76 -11.47 10.76 3.40
C ASN A 76 -10.66 11.03 4.68
N ILE A 77 -11.31 10.79 5.82
CA ILE A 77 -10.72 10.99 7.16
C ILE A 77 -9.50 10.08 7.37
N LYS A 78 -9.47 8.87 6.80
CA LYS A 78 -8.34 7.95 6.97
C LYS A 78 -7.06 8.47 6.34
N LEU A 79 -7.15 8.98 5.11
CA LEU A 79 -6.01 9.63 4.45
C LEU A 79 -5.51 10.85 5.21
N LEU A 80 -6.41 11.64 5.80
CA LEU A 80 -6.04 12.78 6.63
C LEU A 80 -5.32 12.34 7.92
N ILE A 81 -5.79 11.26 8.57
CA ILE A 81 -5.10 10.68 9.74
C ILE A 81 -3.69 10.23 9.35
N ARG A 82 -3.54 9.46 8.26
CA ARG A 82 -2.24 8.99 7.79
C ARG A 82 -1.28 10.12 7.42
N TYR A 83 -1.78 11.17 6.78
CA TYR A 83 -0.99 12.37 6.52
C TYR A 83 -0.50 13.04 7.81
N ASN A 84 -1.37 13.16 8.81
CA ASN A 84 -0.98 13.73 10.10
C ASN A 84 0.05 12.85 10.84
N GLU A 85 -0.06 11.52 10.74
CA GLU A 85 0.95 10.59 11.26
C GLU A 85 2.29 10.78 10.57
N LEU A 86 2.31 10.88 9.24
CA LEU A 86 3.52 11.14 8.45
C LEU A 86 4.22 12.43 8.89
N ILE A 87 3.45 13.52 9.02
CA ILE A 87 3.97 14.79 9.56
C ILE A 87 4.54 14.57 10.96
N ARG A 88 3.81 13.92 11.86
CA ARG A 88 4.30 13.71 13.23
C ARG A 88 5.62 12.95 13.25
N THR A 89 5.79 11.96 12.39
CA THR A 89 7.08 11.26 12.25
C THR A 89 8.19 12.20 11.79
N ASP A 90 7.94 13.07 10.83
CA ASP A 90 8.91 14.04 10.30
C ASP A 90 9.34 15.09 11.36
N TYR A 91 8.41 15.53 12.21
CA TYR A 91 8.67 16.57 13.23
C TYR A 91 9.19 16.04 14.57
N PHE A 92 8.86 14.80 14.96
CA PHE A 92 9.09 14.30 16.33
C PHE A 92 10.00 13.07 16.42
N TYR A 93 10.36 12.41 15.31
CA TYR A 93 11.16 11.18 15.34
C TYR A 93 12.61 11.42 14.90
N ASP A 94 13.58 11.03 15.74
CA ASP A 94 15.01 11.24 15.45
C ASP A 94 15.59 10.26 14.41
N GLY A 95 14.82 9.23 14.00
CA GLY A 95 15.12 8.28 12.92
C GLY A 95 14.70 8.78 11.52
N ARG A 96 15.08 10.02 11.19
CA ARG A 96 14.45 10.90 10.18
C ARG A 96 14.38 10.39 8.73
N GLY A 97 15.13 9.35 8.36
CA GLY A 97 15.14 8.79 7.00
C GLY A 97 14.12 7.65 6.84
N ASP A 98 14.42 6.50 7.45
CA ASP A 98 13.64 5.27 7.27
C ASP A 98 12.20 5.40 7.74
N ALA A 99 11.97 6.05 8.88
CA ALA A 99 10.62 6.23 9.41
C ALA A 99 9.75 7.10 8.48
N LYS A 100 10.35 8.14 7.85
CA LYS A 100 9.67 8.97 6.85
C LYS A 100 9.34 8.16 5.61
N ASN A 101 10.31 7.41 5.08
CA ASN A 101 10.13 6.60 3.88
C ASN A 101 9.05 5.52 4.08
N ILE A 102 9.05 4.82 5.22
CA ILE A 102 7.99 3.86 5.57
C ILE A 102 6.64 4.57 5.71
N GLY A 103 6.61 5.77 6.27
CA GLY A 103 5.42 6.61 6.32
C GLY A 103 4.84 6.93 4.93
N VAL A 104 5.70 7.25 3.95
CA VAL A 104 5.31 7.45 2.55
C VAL A 104 4.67 6.18 1.98
N LEU A 105 5.29 5.02 2.19
CA LEU A 105 4.74 3.74 1.74
C LEU A 105 3.35 3.47 2.34
N ARG A 106 3.19 3.73 3.65
CA ARG A 106 1.90 3.57 4.36
C ARG A 106 0.83 4.51 3.82
N PHE A 107 1.20 5.74 3.49
CA PHE A 107 0.27 6.69 2.89
C PHE A 107 -0.23 6.20 1.52
N PHE A 108 0.69 5.77 0.64
CA PHE A 108 0.31 5.23 -0.67
C PHE A 108 -0.48 3.93 -0.56
N TYR A 109 -0.15 3.07 0.40
CA TYR A 109 -0.93 1.87 0.68
C TYR A 109 -2.39 2.20 1.04
N GLU A 110 -2.63 3.12 1.98
CA GLU A 110 -3.99 3.53 2.35
C GLU A 110 -4.71 4.19 1.17
N TYR A 111 -4.02 5.04 0.41
CA TYR A 111 -4.58 5.64 -0.80
C TYR A 111 -5.06 4.59 -1.80
N LEU A 112 -4.26 3.53 -2.06
CA LEU A 112 -4.66 2.46 -2.96
C LEU A 112 -5.84 1.64 -2.41
N SER A 113 -5.93 1.44 -1.09
CA SER A 113 -7.10 0.84 -0.45
C SER A 113 -8.39 1.61 -0.78
N ASP A 114 -8.35 2.94 -0.71
CA ASP A 114 -9.48 3.80 -1.06
C ASP A 114 -9.80 3.79 -2.55
N VAL A 115 -8.77 3.84 -3.40
CA VAL A 115 -8.93 3.69 -4.85
C VAL A 115 -9.65 2.38 -5.18
N LEU A 116 -9.24 1.27 -4.58
CA LEU A 116 -9.86 -0.04 -4.81
C LEU A 116 -11.33 -0.07 -4.37
N MET A 117 -11.65 0.56 -3.24
CA MET A 117 -13.04 0.71 -2.81
C MET A 117 -13.85 1.47 -3.87
N ILE A 118 -13.33 2.59 -4.38
CA ILE A 118 -14.00 3.44 -5.38
C ILE A 118 -14.18 2.67 -6.69
N LEU A 119 -13.13 2.03 -7.21
CA LEU A 119 -13.17 1.23 -8.45
C LEU A 119 -14.22 0.11 -8.37
N LYS A 120 -14.26 -0.64 -7.26
CA LYS A 120 -15.25 -1.70 -7.01
C LYS A 120 -16.68 -1.15 -6.95
N ARG A 121 -16.89 0.00 -6.30
CA ARG A 121 -18.22 0.65 -6.22
C ARG A 121 -18.71 1.15 -7.57
N MET A 122 -17.79 1.66 -8.40
CA MET A 122 -18.10 2.13 -9.74
C MET A 122 -18.26 1.00 -10.76
N LYS A 123 -17.90 -0.24 -10.41
CA LYS A 123 -17.83 -1.39 -11.33
C LYS A 123 -16.96 -1.06 -12.55
N LYS A 124 -15.85 -0.36 -12.32
CA LYS A 124 -14.86 -0.03 -13.35
C LYS A 124 -14.12 -1.29 -13.79
N ASP A 125 -13.36 -1.14 -14.88
CA ASP A 125 -12.60 -2.19 -15.56
C ASP A 125 -11.94 -3.18 -14.59
N ASN A 126 -12.13 -4.47 -14.87
CA ASN A 126 -11.60 -5.56 -14.07
C ASN A 126 -10.07 -5.55 -14.11
N ASP A 127 -9.47 -5.17 -15.24
CA ASP A 127 -8.02 -5.27 -15.40
C ASP A 127 -7.29 -4.15 -14.66
N LEU A 128 -7.75 -2.89 -14.76
CA LEU A 128 -7.24 -1.81 -13.92
C LEU A 128 -7.36 -2.15 -12.43
N THR A 129 -8.52 -2.69 -12.02
CA THR A 129 -8.74 -3.06 -10.61
C THR A 129 -7.73 -4.11 -10.15
N LYS A 130 -7.47 -5.15 -10.96
CA LYS A 130 -6.46 -6.18 -10.65
C LYS A 130 -5.04 -5.59 -10.57
N SER A 131 -4.66 -4.71 -11.50
CA SER A 131 -3.34 -4.06 -11.47
C SER A 131 -3.16 -3.24 -10.19
N VAL A 132 -4.18 -2.47 -9.79
CA VAL A 132 -4.16 -1.72 -8.53
C VAL A 132 -4.11 -2.66 -7.32
N GLU A 133 -4.86 -3.77 -7.33
CA GLU A 133 -4.81 -4.77 -6.25
C GLU A 133 -3.42 -5.39 -6.11
N MET A 134 -2.75 -5.67 -7.23
CA MET A 134 -1.39 -6.22 -7.22
C MET A 134 -0.40 -5.22 -6.62
N ILE A 135 -0.37 -3.97 -7.11
CA ILE A 135 0.54 -2.94 -6.59
C ILE A 135 0.24 -2.65 -5.11
N HIS A 136 -1.04 -2.64 -4.71
CA HIS A 136 -1.41 -2.47 -3.30
C HIS A 136 -0.83 -3.57 -2.41
N LYS A 137 -0.87 -4.84 -2.84
CA LYS A 137 -0.21 -5.94 -2.12
C LYS A 137 1.31 -5.75 -2.05
N LYS A 138 1.92 -5.34 -3.15
CA LYS A 138 3.37 -5.09 -3.21
C LYS A 138 3.82 -4.00 -2.25
N TYR A 139 3.08 -2.88 -2.15
CA TYR A 139 3.30 -1.88 -1.10
C TYR A 139 3.18 -2.48 0.30
N GLY A 140 2.16 -3.32 0.55
CA GLY A 140 1.98 -3.97 1.84
C GLY A 140 3.16 -4.85 2.24
N ILE A 141 3.68 -5.64 1.31
CA ILE A 141 4.88 -6.45 1.53
C ILE A 141 6.08 -5.53 1.77
N TRP A 142 6.26 -4.50 0.95
CA TRP A 142 7.39 -3.58 1.08
C TRP A 142 7.42 -2.88 2.45
N ILE A 143 6.26 -2.46 2.98
CA ILE A 143 6.15 -1.93 4.34
C ILE A 143 6.65 -2.96 5.35
N LEU A 144 6.12 -4.18 5.31
CA LEU A 144 6.44 -5.23 6.30
C LEU A 144 7.91 -5.64 6.26
N VAL A 145 8.52 -5.67 5.08
CA VAL A 145 9.96 -5.92 4.93
C VAL A 145 10.76 -4.72 5.48
N SER A 146 10.36 -3.49 5.15
CA SER A 146 11.04 -2.27 5.63
C SER A 146 11.04 -2.15 7.14
N GLU A 147 9.98 -2.60 7.80
CA GLU A 147 9.91 -2.60 9.27
C GLU A 147 10.84 -3.61 9.93
N GLU A 148 11.22 -4.68 9.24
CA GLU A 148 12.09 -5.72 9.80
C GLU A 148 13.57 -5.52 9.47
N MET A 149 13.90 -4.91 8.33
CA MET A 149 15.29 -4.76 7.88
C MET A 149 15.71 -3.34 7.49
N GLY A 150 14.83 -2.35 7.63
CA GLY A 150 15.09 -0.98 7.19
C GLY A 150 14.68 -0.75 5.73
N TYR A 151 14.49 0.52 5.38
CA TYR A 151 13.90 0.89 4.10
C TYR A 151 14.81 0.57 2.91
N GLU A 152 16.12 0.84 3.01
CA GLU A 152 17.07 0.62 1.92
C GLU A 152 17.19 -0.88 1.57
N ASP A 153 17.36 -1.73 2.58
CA ASP A 153 17.48 -3.17 2.39
C ASP A 153 16.18 -3.77 1.86
N ALA A 154 15.04 -3.34 2.38
CA ALA A 154 13.75 -3.75 1.86
C ALA A 154 13.55 -3.32 0.41
N THR A 155 13.99 -2.12 0.05
CA THR A 155 13.93 -1.63 -1.33
C THR A 155 14.78 -2.50 -2.27
N ASN A 156 15.97 -2.92 -1.82
CA ASN A 156 16.80 -3.84 -2.57
C ASN A 156 16.12 -5.21 -2.75
N VAL A 157 15.54 -5.78 -1.69
CA VAL A 157 14.76 -7.03 -1.75
C VAL A 157 13.59 -6.90 -2.73
N MET A 158 12.82 -5.82 -2.64
CA MET A 158 11.68 -5.58 -3.51
C MET A 158 12.08 -5.33 -4.96
N SER A 159 13.36 -5.06 -5.26
CA SER A 159 13.82 -4.95 -6.65
C SER A 159 13.82 -6.27 -7.42
N TYR A 160 13.70 -7.37 -6.69
CA TYR A 160 13.55 -8.72 -7.22
C TYR A 160 12.09 -9.18 -7.20
N ASP A 161 11.12 -8.27 -7.09
CA ASP A 161 9.70 -8.63 -7.07
C ASP A 161 9.22 -9.37 -8.32
N PHE A 162 9.95 -9.25 -9.44
CA PHE A 162 9.74 -9.99 -10.68
C PHE A 162 10.02 -11.50 -10.57
N LEU A 163 10.77 -11.92 -9.54
CA LEU A 163 10.97 -13.34 -9.20
C LEU A 163 9.83 -13.90 -8.34
N LEU A 164 8.95 -13.03 -7.83
CA LEU A 164 7.78 -13.47 -7.07
C LEU A 164 6.67 -13.83 -8.05
N ASP A 165 6.31 -15.12 -8.10
CA ASP A 165 5.28 -15.59 -9.01
C ASP A 165 3.87 -15.07 -8.64
N ASP A 166 2.94 -15.15 -9.58
CA ASP A 166 1.54 -14.76 -9.34
C ASP A 166 0.86 -15.56 -8.22
N ASN A 167 1.37 -16.77 -7.90
CA ASN A 167 0.79 -17.63 -6.87
C ASN A 167 1.15 -17.13 -5.47
N PHE A 168 2.37 -16.66 -5.26
CA PHE A 168 2.81 -16.01 -4.03
C PHE A 168 1.86 -14.86 -3.66
N TYR A 169 1.54 -13.98 -4.62
CA TYR A 169 0.61 -12.89 -4.37
C TYR A 169 -0.83 -13.37 -4.15
N LYS A 170 -1.24 -14.53 -4.66
CA LYS A 170 -2.56 -15.14 -4.36
C LYS A 170 -2.62 -15.72 -2.96
N GLU A 171 -1.53 -16.35 -2.49
CA GLU A 171 -1.44 -16.93 -1.15
C GLU A 171 -1.47 -15.86 -0.05
N ILE A 172 -0.90 -14.69 -0.32
CA ILE A 172 -0.95 -13.56 0.59
C ILE A 172 -2.22 -12.74 0.35
N SER A 173 -3.25 -13.04 1.14
CA SER A 173 -4.50 -12.27 1.10
C SER A 173 -4.30 -10.82 1.55
N GLN A 174 -5.04 -9.89 0.94
CA GLN A 174 -5.03 -8.47 1.34
C GLN A 174 -5.41 -8.29 2.81
N ARG A 175 -6.35 -9.10 3.32
CA ARG A 175 -6.76 -9.06 4.72
C ARG A 175 -5.62 -9.41 5.66
N LYS A 176 -4.79 -10.40 5.30
CA LYS A 176 -3.60 -10.77 6.07
C LYS A 176 -2.60 -9.61 6.12
N LEU A 177 -2.34 -8.95 4.98
CA LEU A 177 -1.47 -7.76 4.94
C LEU A 177 -2.02 -6.62 5.80
N ASN A 178 -3.32 -6.29 5.67
CA ASN A 178 -3.96 -5.25 6.48
C ASN A 178 -3.80 -5.51 7.99
N ASN A 179 -4.01 -6.75 8.43
CA ASN A 179 -3.84 -7.10 9.84
C ASN A 179 -2.39 -6.91 10.29
N LEU A 180 -1.42 -7.45 9.53
CA LEU A 180 0.01 -7.33 9.87
C LEU A 180 0.48 -5.86 9.94
N ILE A 181 -0.03 -5.00 9.06
CA ILE A 181 0.31 -3.57 8.97
C ILE A 181 -0.44 -2.73 10.02
N ALA A 182 -1.63 -3.15 10.46
CA ALA A 182 -2.36 -2.49 11.53
C ALA A 182 -1.74 -2.83 12.89
N ASP A 183 -1.42 -4.10 13.10
CA ASP A 183 -0.79 -4.61 14.33
C ASP A 183 0.55 -3.93 14.61
N SER A 184 1.31 -3.50 13.59
CA SER A 184 2.56 -2.74 13.77
C SER A 184 2.38 -1.30 14.29
N THR A 185 1.17 -0.74 14.20
CA THR A 185 0.90 0.67 14.56
C THR A 185 0.35 0.84 15.99
N ASP A 186 -0.27 -0.18 16.57
CA ASP A 186 -0.80 -0.14 17.94
C ASP A 186 0.28 -0.57 18.94
N SER A 187 1.09 0.38 19.37
CA SER A 187 2.30 0.19 20.19
C SER A 187 2.06 -0.12 21.68
N THR A 188 1.01 -0.85 22.03
CA THR A 188 0.67 -1.12 23.45
C THR A 188 0.81 -2.56 23.93
N ASP A 189 0.96 -3.56 23.05
CA ASP A 189 1.12 -4.96 23.48
C ASP A 189 2.28 -5.69 22.77
N SER A 190 3.39 -5.92 23.49
CA SER A 190 4.51 -6.82 23.15
C SER A 190 5.09 -6.72 21.72
N THR A 191 6.12 -5.89 21.54
CA THR A 191 7.01 -5.82 20.36
C THR A 191 7.44 -7.18 19.80
N GLU A 192 7.56 -8.20 20.66
CA GLU A 192 8.00 -9.54 20.30
C GLU A 192 6.96 -10.36 19.48
N SER A 193 5.67 -10.23 19.79
CA SER A 193 4.59 -10.92 19.05
C SER A 193 4.44 -10.35 17.64
N HIS A 194 4.56 -9.03 17.52
CA HIS A 194 4.50 -8.33 16.24
C HIS A 194 5.67 -8.69 15.32
N SER A 195 6.90 -8.75 15.85
CA SER A 195 8.05 -9.21 15.06
C SER A 195 7.89 -10.67 14.59
N LYS A 196 7.40 -11.58 15.44
CA LYS A 196 7.15 -12.98 15.04
C LYS A 196 6.20 -13.08 13.84
N ASN A 197 5.14 -12.28 13.81
CA ASN A 197 4.17 -12.28 12.72
C ASN A 197 4.73 -11.65 11.43
N ARG A 198 5.54 -10.59 11.52
CA ARG A 198 6.19 -9.96 10.35
C ARG A 198 7.29 -10.86 9.76
N LYS A 199 8.05 -11.57 10.59
CA LYS A 199 9.02 -12.58 10.15
C LYS A 199 8.41 -13.71 9.32
N VAL A 200 7.09 -13.95 9.41
CA VAL A 200 6.40 -14.89 8.51
C VAL A 200 6.53 -14.43 7.07
N ILE A 201 6.40 -13.14 6.78
CA ILE A 201 6.56 -12.61 5.42
C ILE A 201 7.99 -12.79 4.92
N LEU A 202 8.99 -12.48 5.76
CA LEU A 202 10.39 -12.71 5.41
C LEU A 202 10.69 -14.19 5.11
N LYS A 203 10.13 -15.12 5.90
CA LYS A 203 10.28 -16.56 5.65
C LYS A 203 9.64 -16.99 4.33
N ILE A 204 8.45 -16.47 4.01
CA ILE A 204 7.79 -16.79 2.74
C ILE A 204 8.64 -16.24 1.58
N LEU A 205 9.07 -14.97 1.66
CA LEU A 205 9.95 -14.36 0.65
C LEU A 205 11.24 -15.16 0.47
N LEU A 206 11.92 -15.52 1.57
CA LEU A 206 13.15 -16.32 1.51
C LEU A 206 12.91 -17.67 0.83
N ASN A 207 11.79 -18.33 1.12
CA ASN A 207 11.45 -19.62 0.51
C ASN A 207 11.20 -19.47 -1.00
N GLU A 208 10.45 -18.45 -1.42
CA GLU A 208 10.21 -18.21 -2.85
C GLU A 208 11.51 -17.89 -3.58
N PHE A 209 12.30 -16.96 -3.06
CA PHE A 209 13.59 -16.59 -3.62
C PHE A 209 14.60 -17.75 -3.66
N SER A 210 14.50 -18.70 -2.74
CA SER A 210 15.37 -19.88 -2.75
C SER A 210 15.01 -20.91 -3.82
N LYS A 211 13.83 -20.84 -4.45
CA LYS A 211 13.41 -21.79 -5.50
C LYS A 211 14.09 -21.51 -6.84
N ASP A 212 14.32 -20.24 -7.16
CA ASP A 212 14.77 -19.84 -8.49
C ASP A 212 16.30 -19.94 -8.69
N GLY A 213 17.09 -20.09 -7.63
CA GLY A 213 18.54 -20.35 -7.69
C GLY A 213 19.41 -19.22 -8.28
N GLU A 214 18.80 -18.19 -8.87
CA GLU A 214 19.46 -17.04 -9.52
C GLU A 214 19.55 -15.79 -8.64
N LEU A 215 19.13 -15.87 -7.37
CA LEU A 215 19.16 -14.69 -6.51
C LEU A 215 20.57 -14.23 -6.16
N ASP A 216 20.70 -12.92 -5.98
CA ASP A 216 21.88 -12.34 -5.35
C ASP A 216 22.05 -12.92 -3.94
N VAL A 217 23.21 -13.56 -3.73
CA VAL A 217 23.61 -14.17 -2.46
C VAL A 217 23.50 -13.17 -1.32
N GLU A 218 23.73 -11.89 -1.60
CA GLU A 218 23.65 -10.80 -0.64
C GLU A 218 22.22 -10.56 -0.15
N VAL A 219 21.22 -10.64 -1.03
CA VAL A 219 19.79 -10.49 -0.68
C VAL A 219 19.33 -11.64 0.21
N ILE A 220 19.72 -12.87 -0.14
CA ILE A 220 19.44 -14.06 0.68
C ILE A 220 20.12 -13.93 2.05
N ARG A 221 21.37 -13.45 2.09
CA ARG A 221 22.11 -13.23 3.33
C ARG A 221 21.39 -12.22 4.22
N LYS A 222 21.01 -11.06 3.70
CA LYS A 222 20.27 -10.03 4.45
C LYS A 222 18.94 -10.54 4.99
N LEU A 223 18.15 -11.25 4.18
CA LEU A 223 16.91 -11.87 4.63
C LEU A 223 17.13 -12.85 5.78
N LYS A 224 18.18 -13.67 5.71
CA LYS A 224 18.54 -14.60 6.79
C LYS A 224 19.00 -13.87 8.05
N GLU A 225 19.79 -12.81 7.90
CA GLU A 225 20.28 -12.01 9.02
C GLU A 225 19.14 -11.34 9.78
N SER A 226 18.20 -10.70 9.09
CA SER A 226 17.02 -10.07 9.72
C SER A 226 16.11 -11.09 10.43
N LEU A 227 16.11 -12.35 10.00
CA LEU A 227 15.39 -13.41 10.71
C LEU A 227 16.06 -13.77 12.05
N VAL A 228 17.39 -13.71 12.13
CA VAL A 228 18.22 -14.12 13.28
C VAL A 228 18.47 -12.96 14.26
N SER A 229 18.71 -11.75 13.79
CA SER A 229 19.14 -10.59 14.62
C SER A 229 18.11 -10.15 15.67
N ASN A 230 16.85 -10.56 15.53
CA ASN A 230 15.76 -10.25 16.46
C ASN A 230 15.32 -11.49 17.30
N SER A 231 16.19 -12.48 17.52
CA SER A 231 15.93 -13.59 18.47
C SER A 231 16.81 -13.56 19.73
N GLU A 232 17.66 -12.55 19.89
CA GLU A 232 18.59 -12.41 21.02
C GLU A 232 18.26 -11.24 21.96
N TYR A 233 17.08 -10.63 21.85
CA TYR A 233 16.59 -9.59 22.77
C TYR A 233 15.25 -9.99 23.39
#